data_AF-A0A517PYC6-F1
#
_entry.id   AF-A0A517PYC6-F1
#
_cell.length_a   1.000
_cell.length_b   1.000
_cell.length_c   1.000
_cell.angle_alpha   90.00
_cell.angle_beta   90.00
_cell.angle_gamma   90.00
#
_symmetry.space_group_name_H-M   'P 1'
#
loop_
_entity.id
_entity.type
_entity.pdbx_description
1 polymer ?
#
loop_
_entity_poly.entity_id
_entity_poly.type
_entity_poly.pdbx_seq_one_letter_code
_entity_poly.pdbx_strand_id
1 'polypeptide(L)'
;MTIQLNNICNSQLVQVNYSTVLRAIELTDSTPFTMTIRSPLEWAAIAQCVNQGIDSHLEAVCEPQDVFNNGHCSVTPHSLCVLLRRMGDTEFRDTDGHNADEIRDAAMSLQSSIFTLLGINEYGECIGREAMGLE
;
A
#
# COMPACT_ATOMS: atom_id res chain seq x y z
N MET A 1 10.07 -2.91 25.07
CA MET A 1 8.91 -2.12 24.60
C MET A 1 9.32 -1.54 23.26
N THR A 2 9.01 -2.24 22.18
CA THR A 2 9.36 -1.79 20.83
C THR A 2 8.41 -0.65 20.50
N ILE A 3 8.92 0.57 20.38
CA ILE A 3 8.14 1.68 19.86
C ILE A 3 7.77 1.28 18.43
N GLN A 4 6.52 0.90 18.19
CA GLN A 4 6.01 0.80 16.82
C GLN A 4 6.06 2.22 16.26
N LEU A 5 7.07 2.50 15.44
CA LEU A 5 7.12 3.72 14.67
C LEU A 5 5.91 3.66 13.72
N ASN A 6 4.95 4.57 13.91
CA ASN A 6 3.76 4.71 13.05
C ASN A 6 4.12 5.43 11.74
N ASN A 7 5.28 5.07 11.18
CA ASN A 7 5.88 5.66 10.00
C ASN A 7 5.97 4.59 8.91
N ILE A 8 5.68 5.01 7.69
CA ILE A 8 5.84 4.22 6.47
C ILE A 8 7.10 4.73 5.80
N CYS A 9 8.08 3.84 5.65
CA CYS A 9 9.27 4.10 4.85
C CYS A 9 9.01 3.70 3.40
N ASN A 10 9.40 4.56 2.48
CA ASN A 10 9.51 4.25 1.06
C ASN A 10 10.97 4.57 0.68
N SER A 11 11.64 3.73 -0.09
CA SER A 11 13.05 3.97 -0.43
C SER A 11 13.25 5.17 -1.37
N GLN A 12 12.17 5.64 -2.02
CA GLN A 12 12.12 6.75 -2.96
C GLN A 12 11.44 8.01 -2.36
N LEU A 13 10.69 7.89 -1.25
CA LEU A 13 9.98 9.00 -0.60
C LEU A 13 10.45 9.17 0.85
N VAL A 14 10.23 10.36 1.42
CA VAL A 14 10.47 10.60 2.87
C VAL A 14 9.48 9.77 3.71
N GLN A 15 9.76 9.58 5.01
CA GLN A 15 8.86 8.87 5.93
C GLN A 15 7.45 9.50 5.98
N VAL A 16 6.41 8.68 5.82
CA VAL A 16 5.00 9.12 5.90
C VAL A 16 4.35 8.60 7.19
N ASN A 17 3.75 9.48 7.99
CA ASN A 17 3.02 9.06 9.19
C ASN A 17 1.68 8.40 8.85
N TYR A 18 1.25 7.44 9.66
CA TYR A 18 -0.08 6.81 9.54
C TYR A 18 -1.21 7.86 9.59
N SER A 19 -1.08 8.88 10.44
CA SER A 19 -2.06 9.97 10.52
C SER A 19 -2.18 10.77 9.21
N THR A 20 -1.08 10.93 8.46
CA THR A 20 -1.11 11.56 7.14
C THR A 20 -1.91 10.72 6.16
N VAL A 21 -1.69 9.40 6.13
CA VAL A 21 -2.43 8.47 5.25
C VAL A 21 -3.92 8.43 5.60
N LEU A 22 -4.26 8.36 6.88
CA LEU A 22 -5.65 8.36 7.35
C LEU A 22 -6.37 9.66 6.95
N ARG A 23 -5.75 10.82 7.20
CA ARG A 23 -6.28 12.11 6.78
C ARG A 23 -6.44 12.19 5.26
N ALA A 24 -5.46 11.71 4.51
CA ALA A 24 -5.48 11.74 3.05
C ALA A 24 -6.63 10.91 2.48
N ILE A 25 -6.88 9.71 3.04
CA ILE A 25 -8.03 8.88 2.66
C ILE A 25 -9.36 9.55 3.02
N GLU A 26 -9.49 10.17 4.20
CA GLU A 26 -10.70 10.91 4.60
C GLU A 26 -11.04 12.07 3.66
N LEU A 27 -10.03 12.67 3.03
CA LEU A 27 -10.20 13.71 2.00
C LEU A 27 -10.63 13.14 0.64
N THR A 28 -10.69 11.81 0.50
CA THR A 28 -11.24 11.15 -0.69
C THR A 28 -12.62 10.57 -0.40
N ASP A 29 -13.45 10.42 -1.42
CA ASP A 29 -14.71 9.66 -1.32
C ASP A 29 -14.48 8.12 -1.26
N SER A 30 -13.23 7.67 -1.06
CA SER A 30 -12.83 6.25 -1.12
C SER A 30 -12.69 5.66 0.28
N THR A 31 -13.82 5.37 0.93
CA THR A 31 -13.88 4.58 2.17
C THR A 31 -14.83 3.40 2.01
N PRO A 32 -14.32 2.18 1.71
CA PRO A 32 -12.93 1.74 1.68
C PRO A 32 -12.12 2.25 0.47
N PHE A 33 -10.79 2.19 0.57
CA PHE A 33 -9.90 2.53 -0.55
C PHE A 33 -9.92 1.38 -1.57
N THR A 34 -10.45 1.64 -2.76
CA THR A 34 -10.56 0.64 -3.83
C THR A 34 -9.49 0.85 -4.89
N MET A 35 -8.80 -0.21 -5.28
CA MET A 35 -7.82 -0.22 -6.37
C MET A 35 -7.99 -1.45 -7.26
N THR A 36 -7.53 -1.35 -8.51
CA THR A 36 -7.49 -2.50 -9.43
C THR A 36 -6.04 -2.82 -9.76
N ILE A 37 -5.56 -3.95 -9.29
CA ILE A 37 -4.19 -4.42 -9.51
C ILE A 37 -4.18 -5.33 -10.73
N ARG A 38 -3.44 -4.91 -11.76
CA ARG A 38 -3.33 -5.65 -13.03
C ARG A 38 -1.97 -6.29 -13.24
N SER A 39 -0.95 -5.82 -12.53
CA SER A 39 0.41 -6.36 -12.64
C SER A 39 0.56 -7.62 -11.79
N PRO A 40 1.02 -8.74 -12.38
CA PRO A 40 1.34 -9.95 -11.62
C PRO A 40 2.42 -9.71 -10.54
N LEU A 41 3.37 -8.81 -10.80
CA LEU A 41 4.43 -8.43 -9.85
C LEU A 41 3.87 -7.67 -8.64
N GLU A 42 2.94 -6.73 -8.88
CA GLU A 42 2.25 -6.03 -7.79
C GLU A 42 1.41 -7.00 -6.95
N TRP A 43 0.78 -7.99 -7.61
CA TRP A 43 0.07 -9.05 -6.90
C TRP A 43 0.98 -9.93 -6.06
N ALA A 44 2.12 -10.34 -6.60
CA ALA A 44 3.12 -11.09 -5.85
C ALA A 44 3.62 -10.29 -4.64
N ALA A 45 3.85 -8.98 -4.80
CA ALA A 45 4.26 -8.08 -3.73
C ALA A 45 3.19 -7.98 -2.63
N ILE A 46 1.93 -7.72 -3.01
CA ILE A 46 0.81 -7.66 -2.06
C ILE A 46 0.67 -8.99 -1.33
N ALA A 47 0.70 -10.12 -2.04
CA ALA A 47 0.57 -11.44 -1.44
C ALA A 47 1.66 -11.69 -0.40
N GLN A 48 2.91 -11.33 -0.68
CA GLN A 48 4.00 -11.47 0.29
C GLN A 48 3.87 -10.49 1.46
N CYS A 49 3.46 -9.23 1.23
CA CYS A 49 3.18 -8.28 2.31
C CYS A 49 2.04 -8.77 3.22
N VAL A 50 1.04 -9.45 2.66
CA VAL A 50 -0.12 -9.92 3.40
C VAL A 50 0.20 -11.18 4.21
N ASN A 51 0.94 -12.13 3.61
CA ASN A 51 1.17 -13.47 4.16
C ASN A 51 2.33 -13.59 5.19
N GLN A 52 3.01 -12.51 5.56
CA GLN A 52 4.17 -12.51 6.48
C GLN A 52 3.82 -12.69 7.98
N GLY A 53 2.80 -13.47 8.31
CA GLY A 53 2.56 -13.96 9.67
C GLY A 53 1.33 -13.38 10.36
N ILE A 54 0.42 -14.30 10.71
CA ILE A 54 -0.48 -14.34 11.88
C ILE A 54 -0.80 -12.98 12.52
N ASP A 55 -1.31 -12.05 11.74
CA ASP A 55 -2.12 -10.96 12.28
C ASP A 55 -3.46 -11.10 11.60
N SER A 56 -4.45 -11.58 12.36
CA SER A 56 -5.84 -11.72 11.92
C SER A 56 -6.45 -10.39 11.45
N HIS A 57 -5.77 -9.25 11.67
CA HIS A 57 -6.15 -7.96 11.08
C HIS A 57 -5.79 -7.79 9.60
N LEU A 58 -5.15 -8.79 9.01
CA LEU A 58 -4.89 -8.85 7.57
C LEU A 58 -5.87 -9.76 6.81
N GLU A 59 -7.10 -9.80 7.29
CA GLU A 59 -8.31 -9.70 6.45
C GLU A 59 -8.38 -8.32 5.74
N ALA A 60 -7.23 -7.79 5.29
CA ALA A 60 -7.07 -6.41 4.82
C ALA A 60 -7.75 -6.15 3.48
N VAL A 61 -8.11 -7.21 2.77
CA VAL A 61 -8.98 -7.11 1.60
C VAL A 61 -10.39 -7.42 2.07
N CYS A 62 -11.29 -6.44 1.95
CA CYS A 62 -12.70 -6.59 2.35
C CYS A 62 -13.39 -7.78 1.66
N GLU A 63 -12.92 -8.16 0.46
CA GLU A 63 -13.52 -9.19 -0.40
C GLU A 63 -12.44 -10.02 -1.13
N PRO A 64 -11.74 -10.95 -0.43
CA PRO A 64 -10.63 -11.70 -1.02
C PRO A 64 -11.07 -12.66 -2.14
N GLN A 65 -12.37 -12.93 -2.28
CA GLN A 65 -12.91 -13.81 -3.31
C GLN A 65 -12.96 -13.13 -4.70
N ASP A 66 -13.14 -11.80 -4.75
CA ASP A 66 -13.23 -11.03 -6.00
C ASP A 66 -11.86 -10.60 -6.53
N VAL A 67 -10.89 -10.45 -5.62
CA VAL A 67 -9.47 -10.19 -5.92
C VAL A 67 -8.93 -11.09 -7.03
N PHE A 68 -9.23 -12.39 -6.99
CA PHE A 68 -8.70 -13.37 -7.94
C PHE A 68 -9.45 -13.40 -9.28
N ASN A 69 -10.63 -12.76 -9.37
CA ASN A 69 -11.46 -12.80 -10.58
C ASN A 69 -11.23 -11.59 -11.50
N ASN A 70 -10.95 -10.41 -10.95
CA ASN A 70 -10.85 -9.17 -11.72
C ASN A 70 -9.72 -8.22 -11.28
N GLY A 71 -8.91 -8.63 -10.29
CA GLY A 71 -7.84 -7.80 -9.73
C GLY A 71 -8.35 -6.67 -8.83
N HIS A 72 -9.62 -6.66 -8.44
CA HIS A 72 -10.20 -5.64 -7.56
C HIS A 72 -9.78 -5.87 -6.11
N CYS A 73 -9.27 -4.83 -5.46
CA CYS A 73 -8.83 -4.88 -4.08
C CYS A 73 -9.46 -3.71 -3.33
N SER A 74 -10.10 -4.01 -2.21
CA SER A 74 -10.76 -3.03 -1.33
C SER A 74 -10.11 -3.13 0.04
N VAL A 75 -9.53 -2.04 0.52
CA VAL A 75 -8.72 -2.02 1.75
C VAL A 75 -9.25 -0.94 2.69
N THR A 76 -9.47 -1.30 3.95
CA THR A 76 -9.88 -0.30 4.96
C THR A 76 -8.76 0.73 5.20
N PRO A 77 -9.06 1.96 5.63
CA PRO A 77 -8.02 2.99 5.83
C PRO A 77 -6.87 2.54 6.76
N HIS A 78 -7.21 1.85 7.84
CA HIS A 78 -6.22 1.34 8.80
C HIS A 78 -5.40 0.18 8.22
N SER A 79 -6.05 -0.74 7.50
CA SER A 79 -5.37 -1.82 6.79
C SER A 79 -4.45 -1.28 5.69
N LEU A 80 -4.79 -0.14 5.07
CA LEU A 80 -3.94 0.48 4.05
C LEU A 80 -2.64 1.00 4.65
N CYS A 81 -2.68 1.63 5.83
CA CYS A 81 -1.46 2.05 6.56
C CYS A 81 -0.52 0.87 6.83
N VAL A 82 -1.09 -0.27 7.24
CA VAL A 82 -0.32 -1.50 7.50
C VAL A 82 0.25 -2.06 6.20
N LEU A 83 -0.55 -2.17 5.14
CA LEU A 83 -0.12 -2.65 3.83
C LEU A 83 1.03 -1.79 3.28
N LEU A 84 0.86 -0.47 3.28
CA LEU A 84 1.88 0.47 2.84
C LEU A 84 3.16 0.32 3.67
N ARG A 85 3.08 0.22 5.01
CA ARG A 85 4.29 -0.03 5.82
C ARG A 85 4.99 -1.32 5.41
N ARG A 86 4.23 -2.40 5.25
CA ARG A 86 4.79 -3.71 4.88
C ARG A 86 5.43 -3.71 3.49
N MET A 87 4.94 -2.93 2.53
CA MET A 87 5.63 -2.79 1.24
C MET A 87 7.06 -2.25 1.40
N GLY A 88 7.28 -1.37 2.38
CA GLY A 88 8.60 -0.84 2.76
C GLY A 88 9.48 -1.82 3.54
N ASP A 89 8.87 -2.61 4.44
CA ASP A 89 9.58 -3.41 5.44
C ASP A 89 9.73 -4.90 5.06
N THR A 90 9.01 -5.38 4.04
CA THR A 90 8.99 -6.81 3.70
C THR A 90 10.30 -7.24 3.04
N GLU A 91 10.91 -8.28 3.60
CA GLU A 91 11.96 -9.03 2.91
C GLU A 91 11.31 -9.93 1.85
N PHE A 92 11.26 -9.42 0.61
CA PHE A 92 10.70 -10.13 -0.53
C PHE A 92 11.54 -11.35 -0.90
N ARG A 93 10.85 -12.38 -1.39
CA ARG A 93 11.46 -13.65 -1.83
C ARG A 93 11.09 -13.91 -3.29
N ASP A 94 11.94 -14.67 -3.96
CA ASP A 94 11.68 -15.14 -5.32
C ASP A 94 10.34 -15.89 -5.39
N THR A 95 9.68 -15.78 -6.54
CA THR A 95 8.48 -16.54 -6.89
C THR A 95 8.71 -17.26 -8.21
N ASP A 96 7.78 -18.14 -8.59
CA ASP A 96 7.84 -18.81 -9.89
C ASP A 96 7.71 -17.79 -11.04
N GLY A 97 8.84 -17.35 -11.57
CA GLY A 97 8.93 -16.45 -12.73
C GLY A 97 9.42 -15.03 -12.45
N HIS A 98 9.61 -14.65 -11.18
CA HIS A 98 10.09 -13.31 -10.80
C HIS A 98 11.05 -13.37 -9.62
N ASN A 99 12.13 -12.60 -9.70
CA ASN A 99 13.10 -12.51 -8.60
C ASN A 99 12.65 -11.49 -7.53
N ALA A 100 13.23 -11.59 -6.33
CA ALA A 100 12.88 -10.75 -5.19
C ALA A 100 13.05 -9.25 -5.44
N ASP A 101 14.06 -8.84 -6.24
CA ASP A 101 14.30 -7.44 -6.55
C ASP A 101 13.19 -6.85 -7.45
N GLU A 102 12.72 -7.60 -8.45
CA GLU A 102 11.60 -7.19 -9.30
C GLU A 102 10.31 -7.00 -8.49
N ILE A 103 10.06 -7.90 -7.53
CA ILE A 103 8.88 -7.83 -6.66
C ILE A 103 9.01 -6.64 -5.70
N ARG A 104 10.20 -6.41 -5.15
CA ARG A 104 10.49 -5.24 -4.29
C ARG A 104 10.29 -3.94 -5.06
N ASP A 105 10.80 -3.83 -6.28
CA ASP A 105 10.64 -2.63 -7.10
C ASP A 105 9.16 -2.37 -7.44
N ALA A 106 8.40 -3.41 -7.75
CA ALA A 106 6.95 -3.31 -7.95
C ALA A 106 6.22 -2.85 -6.67
N ALA A 107 6.61 -3.38 -5.50
CA ALA A 107 6.04 -2.96 -4.21
C ALA A 107 6.27 -1.46 -3.95
N MET A 108 7.49 -0.97 -4.18
CA MET A 108 7.83 0.45 -3.98
C MET A 108 7.08 1.34 -4.97
N SER A 109 6.99 0.92 -6.24
CA SER A 109 6.25 1.65 -7.27
C SER A 109 4.75 1.74 -6.95
N LEU A 110 4.15 0.65 -6.48
CA LEU A 110 2.76 0.61 -6.05
C LEU A 110 2.54 1.50 -4.82
N GLN A 111 3.42 1.43 -3.83
CA GLN A 111 3.37 2.26 -2.62
C GLN A 111 3.40 3.76 -2.99
N SER A 112 4.32 4.17 -3.86
CA SER A 112 4.43 5.56 -4.38
C SER A 112 3.19 5.99 -5.16
N SER A 113 2.63 5.09 -5.97
CA SER A 113 1.40 5.35 -6.74
C SER A 113 0.20 5.56 -5.83
N ILE A 114 0.06 4.76 -4.77
CA ILE A 114 -1.00 4.93 -3.77
C ILE A 114 -0.85 6.28 -3.07
N PHE A 115 0.36 6.67 -2.62
CA PHE A 115 0.57 7.98 -2.00
C PHE A 115 0.18 9.13 -2.93
N THR A 116 0.59 9.06 -4.19
CA THR A 116 0.23 10.05 -5.21
C THR A 116 -1.28 10.19 -5.33
N LEU A 117 -1.99 9.07 -5.45
CA LEU A 117 -3.45 9.03 -5.58
C LEU A 117 -4.19 9.58 -4.36
N LEU A 118 -3.59 9.43 -3.18
CA LEU A 118 -4.11 10.00 -1.93
C LEU A 118 -3.84 11.51 -1.80
N GLY A 119 -3.11 12.13 -2.72
CA GLY A 119 -2.73 13.53 -2.59
C GLY A 119 -1.54 13.76 -1.67
N ILE A 120 -0.66 12.76 -1.50
CA ILE A 120 0.56 12.85 -0.70
C ILE A 120 1.75 13.07 -1.65
N ASN A 121 2.53 14.13 -1.41
CA ASN A 121 3.67 14.49 -2.24
C ASN A 121 4.93 13.67 -1.89
N GLU A 122 6.02 13.91 -2.63
CA GLU A 122 7.31 13.23 -2.45
C GLU A 122 7.99 13.48 -1.09
N TYR A 123 7.60 14.55 -0.40
CA TYR A 123 8.06 14.90 0.94
C TYR A 123 7.22 14.24 2.05
N GLY A 124 6.20 13.46 1.70
CA GLY A 124 5.31 12.80 2.66
C GLY A 124 4.22 13.71 3.25
N GLU A 125 3.95 14.85 2.61
CA GLU A 125 2.95 15.82 3.03
C GLU A 125 1.63 15.58 2.27
N CYS A 126 0.50 15.58 2.99
CA CYS A 126 -0.82 15.56 2.36
C CYS A 126 -1.18 16.97 1.87
N ILE A 127 -1.11 17.17 0.56
CA ILE A 127 -1.44 18.43 -0.12
C ILE A 127 -2.79 18.39 -0.86
N GLY A 128 -3.42 17.21 -0.91
CA GLY A 128 -4.72 17.00 -1.55
C GLY A 128 -4.60 16.64 -3.04
N ARG A 129 -5.68 16.07 -3.60
CA ARG A 129 -5.72 15.55 -4.98
C ARG A 129 -5.71 16.65 -6.03
N GLU A 130 -6.42 17.75 -5.80
CA GLU A 130 -6.39 18.94 -6.68
C GLU A 130 -4.96 19.49 -6.85
N ALA A 131 -4.21 19.63 -5.75
CA ALA A 131 -2.83 20.12 -5.79
C ALA A 131 -1.86 19.16 -6.50
N MET A 132 -2.21 17.87 -6.59
CA MET A 132 -1.49 16.86 -7.36
C MET A 132 -1.93 16.79 -8.83
N GLY A 133 -2.95 17.57 -9.24
CA GLY A 133 -3.51 17.56 -10.60
C GLY A 133 -4.36 16.32 -10.91
N LEU A 134 -5.00 15.73 -9.88
CA LEU A 134 -5.80 14.50 -9.99
C LEU A 134 -7.32 14.75 -10.04
N GLU A 135 -7.75 16.02 -9.97
CA GLU A 135 -9.14 16.50 -9.99
C GLU A 135 -9.31 17.67 -10.97
#